data_AF-D7NYG6-F1
#
_entry.id   AF-D7NYG6-F1
#
_cell.length_a   1.000
_cell.length_b   1.000
_cell.length_c   1.000
_cell.angle_alpha   90.00
_cell.angle_beta   90.00
_cell.angle_gamma   90.00
#
_symmetry.space_group_name_H-M   'P 1'
#
loop_
_entity.id
_entity.type
_entity.pdbx_description
1 polymer ?
#
loop_
_entity_poly.entity_id
_entity_poly.type
_entity_poly.pdbx_seq_one_letter_code
_entity_poly.pdbx_strand_id
1 'polypeptide(L)'
;PRLAYIGFLGYCSGLLDNAIRRRPVMLAGLHRQLLYVTSFVFIGYYLLKRQDYVYAVRDHDMFAYIKLHPEDFPEKDKKTYG
;
A
#
# COMPACT_ATOMS: atom_id res chain seq x y z
N PRO A 1 -8.99 -3.37 -0.13
CA PRO A 1 -8.86 -3.12 -1.60
C PRO A 1 -7.66 -2.20 -1.98
N ARG A 2 -6.44 -2.43 -1.44
CA ARG A 2 -5.24 -1.65 -1.79
C ARG A 2 -4.71 -1.98 -3.18
N LEU A 3 -4.63 -3.28 -3.49
CA LEU A 3 -4.15 -3.78 -4.78
C LEU A 3 -5.08 -3.38 -5.95
N ALA A 4 -6.39 -3.38 -5.71
CA ALA A 4 -7.38 -2.93 -6.70
C ALA A 4 -7.19 -1.44 -7.04
N TYR A 5 -6.89 -0.60 -6.04
CA TYR A 5 -6.57 0.81 -6.27
C TYR A 5 -5.28 0.99 -7.08
N ILE A 6 -4.24 0.20 -6.81
CA ILE A 6 -3.00 0.21 -7.60
C ILE A 6 -3.27 -0.22 -9.05
N GLY A 7 -4.12 -1.24 -9.27
CA GLY A 7 -4.57 -1.62 -10.61
C GLY A 7 -5.36 -0.50 -11.31
N PHE A 8 -6.21 0.22 -10.58
CA PHE A 8 -6.91 1.40 -11.08
C PHE A 8 -5.96 2.53 -11.46
N LEU A 9 -4.90 2.77 -10.68
CA LEU A 9 -3.83 3.71 -11.05
C LEU A 9 -3.12 3.27 -12.35
N GLY A 10 -2.88 1.97 -12.52
CA GLY A 10 -2.39 1.41 -13.79
C GLY A 10 -3.34 1.71 -14.96
N TYR A 11 -4.65 1.57 -14.76
CA TYR A 11 -5.64 1.92 -15.78
C TYR A 11 -5.61 3.42 -16.12
N CYS A 12 -5.60 4.30 -15.11
CA CYS A 12 -5.47 5.75 -15.30
C CYS A 12 -4.17 6.13 -16.04
N SER A 13 -3.06 5.44 -15.78
CA SER A 13 -1.79 5.66 -16.48
C SER A 13 -1.91 5.35 -17.98
N GLY A 14 -2.62 4.29 -18.35
CA GLY A 14 -2.90 3.96 -19.74
C GLY A 14 -3.80 4.97 -20.45
N LEU A 15 -4.80 5.52 -19.73
CA LEU A 15 -5.64 6.60 -20.26
C LEU A 15 -4.84 7.90 -20.48
N LEU A 16 -3.97 8.24 -19.53
CA LEU A 16 -3.08 9.41 -19.64
C LEU A 16 -2.08 9.27 -20.79
N ASP A 17 -1.49 8.10 -20.99
CA ASP A 17 -0.58 7.85 -22.13
C ASP A 17 -1.28 8.06 -23.48
N ASN A 18 -2.54 7.62 -23.60
CA ASN A 18 -3.36 7.87 -24.79
C ASN A 18 -3.69 9.36 -24.96
N ALA A 19 -4.01 10.07 -23.88
CA ALA A 19 -4.32 11.50 -23.91
C ALA A 19 -3.10 12.35 -24.34
N ILE A 20 -1.91 12.07 -23.81
CA ILE A 20 -0.67 12.76 -24.17
C ILE A 20 -0.35 12.59 -25.65
N ARG A 21 -0.55 11.39 -26.18
CA ARG A 21 -0.28 11.06 -27.60
C ARG A 21 -1.41 11.46 -28.55
N ARG A 22 -2.43 12.20 -28.07
CA ARG A 22 -3.62 12.61 -28.85
C ARG A 22 -4.32 11.44 -29.56
N ARG A 23 -4.34 10.27 -28.92
CA ARG A 23 -5.06 9.08 -29.39
C ARG A 23 -6.44 9.01 -28.72
N PRO A 24 -7.44 8.32 -29.30
CA PRO A 24 -8.74 8.16 -28.67
C PRO A 24 -8.60 7.42 -27.34
N VAL A 25 -8.86 8.14 -26.24
CA VAL A 25 -8.46 7.76 -24.86
C VAL A 25 -8.96 6.38 -24.44
N MET A 26 -10.23 6.08 -24.74
CA MET A 26 -10.91 4.87 -24.29
C MET A 26 -10.73 3.67 -25.23
N LEU A 27 -10.45 3.91 -26.52
CA LEU A 27 -10.49 2.87 -27.56
C LEU A 27 -9.10 2.47 -28.07
N ALA A 28 -8.11 3.37 -27.97
CA ALA A 28 -6.76 3.06 -28.44
C ALA A 28 -6.02 2.14 -27.47
N GLY A 29 -5.49 1.03 -28.00
CA GLY A 29 -4.46 0.26 -27.32
C GLY A 29 -4.92 -0.52 -26.08
N LEU A 30 -6.04 -1.24 -26.16
CA LEU A 30 -6.56 -2.09 -25.08
C LEU A 30 -5.49 -3.07 -24.53
N HIS A 31 -4.65 -3.63 -25.41
CA HIS A 31 -3.52 -4.47 -25.02
C HIS A 31 -2.51 -3.73 -24.12
N ARG A 32 -2.27 -2.43 -24.37
CA ARG A 32 -1.38 -1.60 -23.53
C ARG A 32 -2.03 -1.27 -22.20
N GLN A 33 -3.33 -0.93 -22.20
CA GLN A 33 -4.09 -0.70 -20.97
C GLN A 33 -4.05 -1.95 -20.07
N LEU A 34 -4.24 -3.14 -20.65
CA LEU A 34 -4.10 -4.40 -19.93
C LEU A 34 -2.68 -4.56 -19.36
N LEU A 35 -1.63 -4.31 -20.16
CA LEU A 35 -0.24 -4.36 -19.70
C LEU A 35 0.06 -3.38 -18.54
N TYR A 36 -0.46 -2.15 -18.59
CA TYR A 36 -0.31 -1.17 -17.51
C TYR A 36 -0.98 -1.66 -16.22
N VAL A 37 -2.21 -2.17 -16.30
CA VAL A 37 -2.91 -2.71 -15.13
C VAL A 37 -2.16 -3.91 -14.56
N THR A 38 -1.76 -4.88 -15.38
CA THR A 38 -1.07 -6.09 -14.90
C THR A 38 0.30 -5.79 -14.29
N SER A 39 1.06 -4.86 -14.87
CA SER A 39 2.37 -4.47 -14.32
C SER A 39 2.25 -3.75 -12.99
N PHE A 40 1.29 -2.83 -12.85
CA PHE A 40 1.00 -2.14 -11.59
C PHE A 40 0.53 -3.12 -10.51
N VAL A 41 -0.35 -4.05 -10.85
CA VAL A 41 -0.80 -5.09 -9.90
C VAL A 41 0.37 -5.98 -9.48
N PHE A 42 1.22 -6.41 -10.42
CA PHE A 42 2.38 -7.25 -10.12
C PHE A 42 3.35 -6.55 -9.16
N ILE A 43 3.76 -5.33 -9.47
CA ILE A 43 4.67 -4.55 -8.61
C ILE A 43 3.99 -4.21 -7.28
N GLY A 44 2.73 -3.77 -7.32
CA GLY A 44 1.94 -3.42 -6.15
C GLY A 44 1.79 -4.59 -5.17
N TYR A 45 1.68 -5.82 -5.67
CA TYR A 45 1.64 -7.01 -4.82
C TYR A 45 2.90 -7.17 -3.97
N TYR A 46 4.08 -7.08 -4.58
CA TYR A 46 5.35 -7.22 -3.86
C TYR A 46 5.61 -6.04 -2.92
N LEU A 47 5.24 -4.82 -3.31
CA LEU A 47 5.33 -3.64 -2.45
C LEU A 47 4.46 -3.78 -1.21
N LEU A 48 3.20 -4.19 -1.37
CA LEU A 48 2.28 -4.41 -0.25
C LEU A 48 2.77 -5.54 0.66
N LYS A 49 3.29 -6.63 0.08
CA LYS A 49 3.88 -7.73 0.86
C LYS A 49 5.04 -7.25 1.72
N ARG A 50 5.93 -6.42 1.15
CA ARG A 50 7.05 -5.83 1.90
C ARG A 50 6.57 -4.84 2.96
N GLN A 51 5.58 -4.01 2.63
CA GLN A 51 5.00 -3.06 3.57
C GLN A 51 4.45 -3.79 4.80
N ASP A 52 3.61 -4.81 4.60
CA ASP A 52 3.00 -5.55 5.69
C ASP A 52 4.07 -6.27 6.55
N TYR A 53 5.14 -6.80 5.92
CA TYR A 53 6.27 -7.38 6.64
C TYR A 53 7.01 -6.36 7.53
N VAL A 54 7.34 -5.18 7.00
CA VAL A 54 8.07 -4.14 7.75
C VAL A 54 7.25 -3.67 8.96
N TYR A 55 5.94 -3.49 8.80
CA TYR A 55 5.07 -3.14 9.92
C TYR A 55 4.99 -4.26 10.97
N ALA A 56 4.93 -5.52 10.54
CA ALA A 56 4.94 -6.65 11.46
C ALA A 56 6.25 -6.73 12.27
N VAL A 57 7.40 -6.49 11.64
CA VAL A 57 8.71 -6.45 12.33
C VAL A 57 8.76 -5.28 13.32
N ARG A 58 8.34 -4.09 12.90
CA ARG A 58 8.31 -2.90 13.77
C ARG A 58 7.49 -3.15 15.03
N ASP A 59 6.31 -3.74 14.88
CA ASP A 59 5.42 -4.01 16.02
C ASP A 59 5.99 -5.11 16.91
N HIS A 60 6.63 -6.14 16.33
CA HIS A 60 7.36 -7.16 17.07
C HIS A 60 8.47 -6.56 17.94
N ASP A 61 9.31 -5.71 17.36
CA ASP A 61 10.43 -5.07 18.06
C ASP A 61 9.95 -4.14 19.17
N MET A 62 8.89 -3.36 18.90
CA MET A 62 8.27 -2.47 19.88
C MET A 62 7.76 -3.25 21.10
N PHE A 63 7.02 -4.35 20.87
CA PHE A 63 6.52 -5.17 21.96
C PHE A 63 7.62 -5.90 22.72
N ALA A 64 8.66 -6.37 22.02
CA ALA A 64 9.82 -6.97 22.66
C ALA A 64 10.54 -5.96 23.56
N TYR A 65 10.71 -4.71 23.10
CA TYR A 65 11.35 -3.66 23.87
C TYR A 65 10.57 -3.30 25.14
N ILE A 66 9.25 -3.09 25.02
CA ILE A 66 8.37 -2.81 26.16
C ILE A 66 8.42 -3.93 27.20
N LYS A 67 8.48 -5.19 26.74
CA LYS A 67 8.56 -6.36 27.63
C LYS A 67 9.89 -6.46 28.35
N LEU A 68 10.99 -6.05 27.72
CA LEU A 68 12.34 -6.10 28.30
C LEU A 68 12.59 -4.98 29.32
N HIS A 69 11.92 -3.83 29.17
CA HIS A 69 12.10 -2.65 30.03
C HIS A 69 10.77 -2.20 30.66
N PRO A 70 10.17 -3.01 31.56
CA PRO A 70 8.92 -2.63 32.23
C PRO A 70 9.05 -1.35 33.08
N GLU A 71 10.26 -1.00 33.53
CA GLU A 71 10.58 0.22 34.27
C GLU A 71 10.38 1.50 33.45
N ASP A 72 10.62 1.45 32.13
CA ASP A 72 10.45 2.58 31.21
C ASP A 72 8.96 2.82 30.90
N PHE A 73 8.14 1.78 31.00
CA PHE A 73 6.71 1.79 30.66
C PHE A 73 5.81 1.38 31.84
N PRO A 74 5.80 2.13 32.95
CA PRO A 74 4.96 1.80 34.10
C PRO A 74 3.47 1.93 33.75
N GLU A 75 2.67 0.95 34.15
CA GLU A 75 1.22 1.00 34.00
C GLU A 75 0.67 2.07 34.95
N LYS A 76 0.15 3.16 34.38
CA LYS A 76 -0.46 4.23 35.16
C LYS A 76 -1.89 3.86 35.51
N ASP A 77 -2.25 4.01 36.79
CA ASP A 77 -3.63 3.86 37.25
C ASP A 77 -4.56 4.76 36.44
N LYS A 78 -5.50 4.14 35.73
CA LYS A 78 -6.52 4.85 34.93
C LYS A 78 -7.63 5.30 35.87
N LYS A 79 -7.52 6.51 36.41
CA LYS A 79 -8.57 7.11 37.25
C LYS A 79 -9.77 7.55 36.39
N THR A 80 -10.97 7.17 36.82
CA THR A 80 -12.23 7.67 36.26
C THR A 80 -12.48 9.09 36.79
N TYR A 81 -13.03 9.98 35.95
CA TYR A 81 -13.32 11.40 36.27
C TYR A 81 -14.44 11.63 37.30
N GLY A 82 -14.75 10.65 38.15
CA GLY A 82 -15.81 10.73 39.15
C GLY A 82 -15.59 11.86 40.17
#